data_AF-A0A7J8N7W6-F1
#
_entry.id   AF-A0A7J8N7W6-F1
#
_cell.length_a   1.000
_cell.length_b   1.000
_cell.length_c   1.000
_cell.angle_alpha   90.00
_cell.angle_beta   90.00
_cell.angle_gamma   90.00
#
_symmetry.space_group_name_H-M   'P 1'
#
loop_
_entity.id
_entity.type
_entity.pdbx_description
1 polymer ?
#
loop_
_entity_poly.entity_id
_entity_poly.type
_entity_poly.pdbx_seq_one_letter_code
_entity_poly.pdbx_strand_id
1 'polypeptide(L)'
;IIGARWYIKGYEAEFGKLSPSDGVEFLSPRDAVGHGTHTSSTASGAEVKNANFRGLAQGIARGGAPSSWLAIYKVCWATGGCSSADVLAAIDDAIFDGVDIISASLGSPPPLSTYVDDALAIGSFHAVARGISVVCSAGNTGPYPQTVINTAPWVMTVAASTIDRDFPAVITLGNNQTVVGQSFYTGRGLNKFHPIVYGANIAATNIDGTSAGSCDLETLNATLARGKVILCFQSRWQRSAAIASKSVLELKGAGVIFAQFPTKDVSCPWSFPCVQVDFEAGTSLLTYMAASRKPVVKFSYSKTVIGQQLAPEIAYFSSRGPSSLSPSVLKPDIAAPGVDILASWSPASSSKLLNSPQTKASPFNFKLDSGTSMACPHISGIVALLKGIHPKWSPAAIKSALVTT
;
A
#
# COMPACT_ATOMS: atom_id res chain seq x y z
N ILE A 1 -13.46 1.74 -20.02
CA ILE A 1 -14.51 1.54 -19.00
C ILE A 1 -15.84 1.52 -19.74
N ILE A 2 -16.57 0.40 -19.67
CA ILE A 2 -17.84 0.20 -20.40
C ILE A 2 -19.06 0.19 -19.46
N GLY A 3 -18.84 0.04 -18.16
CA GLY A 3 -19.89 0.10 -17.13
C GLY A 3 -19.34 0.67 -15.83
N ALA A 4 -20.19 1.37 -15.08
CA ALA A 4 -19.83 1.94 -13.78
C ALA A 4 -21.07 2.03 -12.87
N ARG A 5 -21.04 1.29 -11.76
CA ARG A 5 -22.08 1.22 -10.72
C ARG A 5 -21.48 1.53 -9.35
N TRP A 6 -22.34 1.84 -8.39
CA TRP A 6 -21.95 2.13 -7.03
C TRP A 6 -23.05 1.71 -6.06
N TYR A 7 -22.66 1.30 -4.85
CA TYR A 7 -23.53 0.67 -3.86
C TYR A 7 -23.25 1.31 -2.50
N ILE A 8 -24.31 1.81 -1.86
CA ILE A 8 -24.21 2.57 -0.61
C ILE A 8 -25.27 2.17 0.41
N LYS A 9 -26.27 1.37 0.02
CA LYS A 9 -27.44 1.11 0.88
C LYS A 9 -27.04 0.29 2.10
N GLY A 10 -26.13 -0.68 1.92
CA GLY A 10 -25.55 -1.44 3.03
C GLY A 10 -24.74 -0.55 3.95
N TYR A 11 -23.87 0.27 3.36
CA TYR A 11 -23.05 1.23 4.11
C TYR A 11 -23.90 2.19 4.96
N GLU A 12 -24.94 2.82 4.40
CA GLU A 12 -25.78 3.76 5.16
C GLU A 12 -26.57 3.09 6.28
N ALA A 13 -26.94 1.82 6.11
CA ALA A 13 -27.62 1.05 7.15
C ALA A 13 -26.68 0.70 8.31
N GLU A 14 -25.41 0.45 8.03
CA GLU A 14 -24.41 0.00 9.02
C GLU A 14 -23.70 1.16 9.71
N PHE A 15 -23.30 2.19 8.94
CA PHE A 15 -22.45 3.29 9.38
C PHE A 15 -23.15 4.65 9.41
N GLY A 16 -24.40 4.71 8.96
CA GLY A 16 -25.17 5.95 8.82
C GLY A 16 -24.91 6.70 7.52
N LYS A 17 -25.66 7.80 7.32
CA LYS A 17 -25.65 8.56 6.06
C LYS A 17 -24.27 9.16 5.78
N LEU A 18 -23.81 8.97 4.56
CA LEU A 18 -22.57 9.55 4.09
C LEU A 18 -22.82 10.99 3.61
N SER A 19 -22.20 11.98 4.25
CA SER A 19 -22.35 13.38 3.82
C SER A 19 -21.29 13.75 2.78
N PRO A 20 -21.68 14.02 1.51
CA PRO A 20 -20.73 14.44 0.48
C PRO A 20 -20.23 15.89 0.66
N SER A 21 -20.81 16.65 1.60
CA SER A 21 -20.50 18.07 1.86
C SER A 21 -19.04 18.36 2.19
N ASP A 22 -18.30 17.37 2.69
CA ASP A 22 -16.96 17.59 3.22
C ASP A 22 -15.87 17.47 2.15
N GLY A 23 -16.26 17.18 0.90
CA GLY A 23 -15.36 17.04 -0.26
C GLY A 23 -14.46 15.81 -0.19
N VAL A 24 -14.78 14.86 0.70
CA VAL A 24 -14.01 13.63 0.94
C VAL A 24 -14.52 12.49 0.06
N GLU A 25 -15.74 12.57 -0.47
CA GLU A 25 -16.41 11.45 -1.12
C GLU A 25 -17.43 11.89 -2.18
N PHE A 26 -17.76 10.98 -3.10
CA PHE A 26 -18.71 11.20 -4.19
C PHE A 26 -19.79 10.10 -4.19
N LEU A 27 -21.06 10.49 -4.10
CA LEU A 27 -22.23 9.62 -4.30
C LEU A 27 -22.41 9.22 -5.78
N SER A 28 -21.40 8.52 -6.29
CA SER A 28 -21.26 8.07 -7.67
C SER A 28 -20.15 7.01 -7.75
N PRO A 29 -19.94 6.35 -8.91
CA PRO A 29 -18.80 5.44 -9.11
C PRO A 29 -17.43 6.13 -9.10
N ARG A 30 -17.36 7.46 -8.95
CA ARG A 30 -16.09 8.20 -8.92
C ARG A 30 -15.27 7.80 -7.68
N ASP A 31 -14.00 7.50 -7.92
CA ASP A 31 -13.03 7.15 -6.88
C ASP A 31 -12.51 8.40 -6.16
N ALA A 32 -12.83 8.52 -4.87
CA ALA A 32 -12.40 9.62 -4.01
C ALA A 32 -11.08 9.35 -3.27
N VAL A 33 -10.59 8.11 -3.27
CA VAL A 33 -9.41 7.70 -2.50
C VAL A 33 -8.23 7.45 -3.44
N GLY A 34 -8.44 6.69 -4.51
CA GLY A 34 -7.42 6.34 -5.51
C GLY A 34 -7.14 4.83 -5.61
N HIS A 35 -7.50 4.03 -4.59
CA HIS A 35 -7.22 2.58 -4.56
C HIS A 35 -7.91 1.83 -5.71
N GLY A 36 -9.17 2.14 -6.02
CA GLY A 36 -9.89 1.55 -7.15
C GLY A 36 -9.26 1.93 -8.50
N THR A 37 -8.81 3.18 -8.65
CA THR A 37 -8.09 3.65 -9.84
C THR A 37 -6.74 2.93 -10.01
N HIS A 38 -6.01 2.72 -8.92
CA HIS A 38 -4.70 2.05 -8.90
C HIS A 38 -4.83 0.59 -9.29
N THR A 39 -5.75 -0.14 -8.66
CA THR A 39 -5.98 -1.55 -8.93
C THR A 39 -6.54 -1.81 -10.33
N SER A 40 -7.53 -1.03 -10.78
CA SER A 40 -8.10 -1.18 -12.13
C SER A 40 -7.10 -0.88 -13.25
N SER A 41 -6.25 0.14 -13.08
CA SER A 41 -5.20 0.45 -14.07
C SER A 41 -4.05 -0.56 -14.06
N THR A 42 -3.77 -1.22 -12.93
CA THR A 42 -2.83 -2.35 -12.86
C THR A 42 -3.35 -3.57 -13.63
N ALA A 43 -4.67 -3.82 -13.59
CA ALA A 43 -5.26 -4.94 -14.33
C ALA A 43 -5.38 -4.65 -15.84
N SER A 44 -5.94 -3.49 -16.21
CA SER A 44 -6.40 -3.22 -17.58
C SER A 44 -6.09 -1.78 -18.05
N GLY A 45 -5.11 -1.11 -17.44
CA GLY A 45 -4.72 0.23 -17.85
C GLY A 45 -4.15 0.25 -19.27
N ALA A 46 -4.61 1.20 -20.08
CA ALA A 46 -4.01 1.50 -21.37
C ALA A 46 -2.56 2.01 -21.19
N GLU A 47 -1.79 1.97 -22.27
CA GLU A 47 -0.42 2.49 -22.25
C GLU A 47 -0.40 4.01 -22.03
N VAL A 48 0.33 4.45 -21.00
CA VAL A 48 0.57 5.86 -20.70
C VAL A 48 2.07 6.12 -20.67
N LYS A 49 2.54 6.89 -21.66
CA LYS A 49 3.94 7.32 -21.76
C LYS A 49 4.25 8.36 -20.68
N ASN A 50 5.51 8.39 -20.23
CA ASN A 50 6.02 9.32 -19.21
C ASN A 50 5.30 9.24 -17.86
N ALA A 51 4.68 8.10 -17.54
CA ALA A 51 4.11 7.84 -16.23
C ALA A 51 5.23 7.85 -15.18
N ASN A 52 5.02 8.55 -14.07
CA ASN A 52 5.98 8.67 -12.98
C ASN A 52 5.29 9.12 -11.69
N PHE A 53 5.88 8.80 -10.55
CA PHE A 53 5.51 9.38 -9.26
C PHE A 53 6.56 10.39 -8.83
N ARG A 54 6.31 11.68 -9.11
CA ARG A 54 7.22 12.80 -8.80
C ARG A 54 8.65 12.59 -9.34
N GLY A 55 8.76 12.05 -10.55
CA GLY A 55 10.04 11.73 -11.21
C GLY A 55 10.56 10.31 -10.91
N LEU A 56 9.96 9.58 -9.96
CA LEU A 56 10.32 8.20 -9.67
C LEU A 56 9.55 7.22 -10.56
N ALA A 57 10.16 6.05 -10.80
CA ALA A 57 9.63 4.96 -11.61
C ALA A 57 9.20 5.42 -13.01
N GLN A 58 9.91 6.40 -13.58
CA GLN A 58 9.56 6.98 -14.88
C GLN A 58 9.60 5.93 -16.00
N GLY A 59 8.53 5.84 -16.77
CA GLY A 59 8.46 4.93 -17.91
C GLY A 59 7.11 4.93 -18.62
N ILE A 60 6.76 3.79 -19.21
CA ILE A 60 5.44 3.53 -19.80
C ILE A 60 4.66 2.65 -18.83
N ALA A 61 3.59 3.20 -18.24
CA ALA A 61 2.66 2.43 -17.43
C ALA A 61 1.64 1.73 -18.33
N ARG A 62 1.33 0.46 -18.05
CA ARG A 62 0.20 -0.28 -18.62
C ARG A 62 -0.25 -1.39 -17.67
N GLY A 63 -1.50 -1.82 -17.80
CA GLY A 63 -2.02 -2.96 -17.06
C GLY A 63 -1.61 -4.30 -17.66
N GLY A 64 -1.94 -5.39 -16.97
CA GLY A 64 -1.70 -6.76 -17.46
C GLY A 64 -2.44 -7.07 -18.78
N ALA A 65 -3.66 -6.58 -18.95
CA ALA A 65 -4.47 -6.75 -20.16
C ALA A 65 -5.01 -5.40 -20.69
N PRO A 66 -4.18 -4.58 -21.37
CA PRO A 66 -4.55 -3.21 -21.75
C PRO A 66 -5.75 -3.08 -22.70
N SER A 67 -6.07 -4.13 -23.46
CA SER A 67 -7.19 -4.15 -24.40
C SER A 67 -8.50 -4.71 -23.80
N SER A 68 -8.48 -5.14 -22.54
CA SER A 68 -9.69 -5.62 -21.87
C SER A 68 -10.61 -4.46 -21.46
N TRP A 69 -11.91 -4.75 -21.38
CA TRP A 69 -12.88 -3.78 -20.89
C TRP A 69 -12.94 -3.79 -19.36
N LEU A 70 -13.21 -2.61 -18.79
CA LEU A 70 -13.42 -2.43 -17.36
C LEU A 70 -14.89 -2.14 -17.07
N ALA A 71 -15.47 -2.89 -16.15
CA ALA A 71 -16.73 -2.56 -15.48
C ALA A 71 -16.43 -2.27 -14.00
N ILE A 72 -16.83 -1.09 -13.52
CA ILE A 72 -16.48 -0.60 -12.17
C ILE A 72 -17.68 -0.78 -11.24
N TYR A 73 -17.46 -1.41 -10.09
CA TYR A 73 -18.47 -1.60 -9.04
C TYR A 73 -17.94 -1.04 -7.72
N LYS A 74 -18.31 0.20 -7.40
CA LYS A 74 -17.82 0.87 -6.18
C LYS A 74 -18.65 0.43 -4.96
N VAL A 75 -18.00 -0.27 -4.03
CA VAL A 75 -18.61 -0.78 -2.79
C VAL A 75 -17.93 -0.27 -1.52
N CYS A 76 -16.81 0.44 -1.67
CA CYS A 76 -16.00 0.95 -0.56
C CYS A 76 -16.03 2.47 -0.53
N TRP A 77 -16.06 3.01 0.69
CA TRP A 77 -16.23 4.44 0.95
C TRP A 77 -15.09 4.98 1.81
N ALA A 78 -14.65 6.20 1.53
CA ALA A 78 -13.51 6.86 2.15
C ALA A 78 -13.64 7.01 3.69
N THR A 79 -14.88 7.06 4.19
CA THR A 79 -15.20 7.28 5.60
C THR A 79 -15.31 5.99 6.43
N GLY A 80 -15.19 4.80 5.84
CA GLY A 80 -15.02 3.60 6.68
C GLY A 80 -15.58 2.30 6.13
N GLY A 81 -15.00 1.79 5.05
CA GLY A 81 -15.09 0.37 4.71
C GLY A 81 -16.02 0.03 3.55
N CYS A 82 -16.29 -1.26 3.41
CA CYS A 82 -17.12 -1.84 2.36
C CYS A 82 -18.14 -2.76 3.03
N SER A 83 -19.42 -2.40 2.99
CA SER A 83 -20.45 -3.20 3.66
C SER A 83 -20.68 -4.52 2.92
N SER A 84 -20.86 -5.61 3.68
CA SER A 84 -21.14 -6.95 3.15
C SER A 84 -22.32 -6.97 2.16
N ALA A 85 -23.38 -6.21 2.45
CA ALA A 85 -24.56 -6.13 1.59
C ALA A 85 -24.26 -5.45 0.25
N ASP A 86 -23.46 -4.38 0.25
CA ASP A 86 -23.06 -3.67 -0.96
C ASP A 86 -22.08 -4.51 -1.80
N VAL A 87 -21.18 -5.28 -1.16
CA VAL A 87 -20.30 -6.24 -1.84
C VAL A 87 -21.09 -7.33 -2.54
N LEU A 88 -22.09 -7.92 -1.88
CA LEU A 88 -22.95 -8.95 -2.48
C LEU A 88 -23.75 -8.39 -3.65
N ALA A 89 -24.37 -7.21 -3.49
CA ALA A 89 -25.14 -6.57 -4.56
C ALA A 89 -24.28 -6.26 -5.80
N ALA A 90 -23.03 -5.81 -5.58
CA ALA A 90 -22.10 -5.58 -6.66
C ALA A 90 -21.69 -6.86 -7.41
N ILE A 91 -21.44 -7.95 -6.67
CA ILE A 91 -21.09 -9.23 -7.30
C ILE A 91 -22.28 -9.79 -8.08
N ASP A 92 -23.50 -9.70 -7.54
CA ASP A 92 -24.73 -10.15 -8.24
C ASP A 92 -24.95 -9.38 -9.55
N ASP A 93 -24.85 -8.05 -9.52
CA ASP A 93 -24.90 -7.22 -10.72
C ASP A 93 -23.75 -7.53 -11.70
N ALA A 94 -22.53 -7.79 -11.20
CA ALA A 94 -21.40 -8.15 -12.07
C ALA A 94 -21.63 -9.49 -12.79
N ILE A 95 -22.21 -10.47 -12.08
CA ILE A 95 -22.62 -11.75 -12.67
C ILE A 95 -23.70 -11.54 -13.74
N PHE A 96 -24.71 -10.71 -13.44
CA PHE A 96 -25.80 -10.40 -14.37
C PHE A 96 -25.31 -9.63 -15.61
N ASP A 97 -24.44 -8.65 -15.42
CA ASP A 97 -23.82 -7.85 -16.48
C ASP A 97 -22.87 -8.70 -17.38
N GLY A 98 -22.53 -9.92 -16.97
CA GLY A 98 -21.78 -10.88 -17.77
C GLY A 98 -20.28 -10.64 -17.79
N VAL A 99 -19.69 -10.18 -16.67
CA VAL A 99 -18.23 -10.03 -16.58
C VAL A 99 -17.53 -11.38 -16.67
N ASP A 100 -16.35 -11.41 -17.29
CA ASP A 100 -15.55 -12.64 -17.36
C ASP A 100 -14.77 -12.93 -16.06
N ILE A 101 -14.37 -11.85 -15.37
CA ILE A 101 -13.43 -11.88 -14.25
C ILE A 101 -13.81 -10.82 -13.22
N ILE A 102 -13.74 -11.18 -11.93
CA ILE A 102 -13.86 -10.26 -10.81
C ILE A 102 -12.49 -10.13 -10.13
N SER A 103 -12.00 -8.90 -10.03
CA SER A 103 -10.76 -8.54 -9.33
C SER A 103 -11.09 -7.84 -8.02
N ALA A 104 -10.97 -8.54 -6.90
CA ALA A 104 -11.38 -8.05 -5.58
C ALA A 104 -10.17 -7.82 -4.66
N SER A 105 -9.79 -6.56 -4.48
CA SER A 105 -8.70 -6.16 -3.57
C SER A 105 -9.25 -5.71 -2.22
N LEU A 106 -10.11 -6.53 -1.62
CA LEU A 106 -10.82 -6.29 -0.37
C LEU A 106 -10.92 -7.58 0.45
N GLY A 107 -11.24 -7.47 1.73
CA GLY A 107 -11.50 -8.60 2.62
C GLY A 107 -11.37 -8.21 4.09
N SER A 108 -11.76 -9.12 4.97
CA SER A 108 -11.79 -8.89 6.42
C SER A 108 -10.64 -9.62 7.13
N PRO A 109 -9.98 -8.98 8.12
CA PRO A 109 -8.92 -9.62 8.89
C PRO A 109 -9.48 -10.79 9.74
N PRO A 110 -8.63 -11.75 10.17
CA PRO A 110 -9.04 -12.79 11.10
C PRO A 110 -9.63 -12.23 12.42
N PRO A 111 -10.55 -12.94 13.10
CA PRO A 111 -11.02 -14.29 12.79
C PRO A 111 -11.89 -14.35 11.52
N LEU A 112 -11.68 -15.40 10.71
CA LEU A 112 -12.42 -15.58 9.46
C LEU A 112 -13.84 -16.09 9.74
N SER A 113 -14.85 -15.42 9.17
CA SER A 113 -16.22 -15.94 9.09
C SER A 113 -16.28 -17.23 8.25
N THR A 114 -17.26 -18.10 8.50
CA THR A 114 -17.43 -19.29 7.68
C THR A 114 -17.74 -18.92 6.23
N TYR A 115 -17.55 -19.85 5.28
CA TYR A 115 -17.80 -19.56 3.86
C TYR A 115 -19.26 -19.22 3.54
N VAL A 116 -20.21 -19.56 4.42
CA VAL A 116 -21.64 -19.24 4.27
C VAL A 116 -22.04 -17.94 4.98
N ASP A 117 -21.12 -17.33 5.74
CA ASP A 117 -21.31 -16.05 6.43
C ASP A 117 -20.43 -14.93 5.85
N ASP A 118 -19.43 -15.27 5.04
CA ASP A 118 -18.55 -14.30 4.37
C ASP A 118 -19.13 -13.86 3.02
N ALA A 119 -19.45 -12.57 2.91
CA ALA A 119 -20.06 -11.98 1.72
C ALA A 119 -19.24 -12.21 0.44
N LEU A 120 -17.91 -12.10 0.53
CA LEU A 120 -17.04 -12.30 -0.63
C LEU A 120 -16.98 -13.79 -1.02
N ALA A 121 -16.96 -14.71 -0.05
CA ALA A 121 -17.02 -16.15 -0.30
C ALA A 121 -18.35 -16.54 -0.97
N ILE A 122 -19.49 -16.08 -0.46
CA ILE A 122 -20.81 -16.34 -1.02
C ILE A 122 -20.91 -15.79 -2.46
N GLY A 123 -20.62 -14.49 -2.64
CA GLY A 123 -20.70 -13.87 -3.97
C GLY A 123 -19.76 -14.53 -4.97
N SER A 124 -18.51 -14.80 -4.56
CA SER A 124 -17.53 -15.45 -5.42
C SER A 124 -17.88 -16.90 -5.76
N PHE A 125 -18.57 -17.63 -4.88
CA PHE A 125 -19.06 -18.96 -5.19
C PHE A 125 -20.06 -18.92 -6.35
N HIS A 126 -21.04 -18.00 -6.29
CA HIS A 126 -22.01 -17.82 -7.35
C HIS A 126 -21.36 -17.37 -8.67
N ALA A 127 -20.37 -16.48 -8.62
CA ALA A 127 -19.61 -16.07 -9.80
C ALA A 127 -18.86 -17.25 -10.44
N VAL A 128 -18.09 -18.01 -9.64
CA VAL A 128 -17.33 -19.16 -10.13
C VAL A 128 -18.25 -20.25 -10.68
N ALA A 129 -19.42 -20.48 -10.08
CA ALA A 129 -20.43 -21.41 -10.57
C ALA A 129 -20.97 -21.02 -11.96
N ARG A 130 -20.90 -19.73 -12.33
CA ARG A 130 -21.25 -19.22 -13.67
C ARG A 130 -20.05 -19.10 -14.62
N GLY A 131 -18.89 -19.66 -14.25
CA GLY A 131 -17.69 -19.65 -15.10
C GLY A 131 -16.88 -18.36 -15.04
N ILE A 132 -17.17 -17.47 -14.09
CA ILE A 132 -16.47 -16.20 -13.88
C ILE A 132 -15.31 -16.43 -12.90
N SER A 133 -14.09 -16.04 -13.30
CA SER A 133 -12.92 -16.21 -12.42
C SER A 133 -12.89 -15.09 -11.36
N VAL A 134 -12.60 -15.45 -10.11
CA VAL A 134 -12.50 -14.47 -9.01
C VAL A 134 -11.10 -14.48 -8.43
N VAL A 135 -10.45 -13.32 -8.48
CA VAL A 135 -9.09 -13.09 -7.97
C VAL A 135 -9.17 -12.16 -6.77
N CYS A 136 -8.59 -12.58 -5.65
CA CYS A 136 -8.65 -11.89 -4.37
C CYS A 136 -7.26 -11.64 -3.79
N SER A 137 -7.08 -10.51 -3.12
CA SER A 137 -5.85 -10.23 -2.35
C SER A 137 -5.74 -11.11 -1.09
N ALA A 138 -4.53 -11.56 -0.72
CA ALA A 138 -4.31 -12.43 0.44
C ALA A 138 -4.36 -11.74 1.82
N GLY A 139 -4.31 -10.39 1.85
CA GLY A 139 -4.25 -9.59 3.08
C GLY A 139 -2.85 -9.06 3.39
N ASN A 140 -2.78 -8.02 4.22
CA ASN A 140 -1.54 -7.28 4.54
C ASN A 140 -1.16 -7.38 6.04
N THR A 141 -1.57 -8.45 6.73
CA THR A 141 -1.36 -8.64 8.18
C THR A 141 -0.26 -9.66 8.47
N GLY A 142 0.60 -9.94 7.49
CA GLY A 142 1.81 -10.74 7.68
C GLY A 142 2.80 -10.09 8.66
N PRO A 143 3.92 -10.77 8.97
CA PRO A 143 4.43 -11.99 8.35
C PRO A 143 4.03 -13.27 9.10
N TYR A 144 3.29 -13.15 10.20
CA TYR A 144 2.97 -14.29 11.06
C TYR A 144 2.05 -15.29 10.34
N PRO A 145 2.16 -16.60 10.64
CA PRO A 145 1.25 -17.62 10.13
C PRO A 145 -0.22 -17.31 10.47
N GLN A 146 -1.15 -17.92 9.71
CA GLN A 146 -2.60 -17.85 9.94
C GLN A 146 -3.19 -16.43 9.85
N THR A 147 -2.62 -15.60 8.99
CA THR A 147 -3.07 -14.22 8.74
C THR A 147 -3.74 -14.03 7.38
N VAL A 148 -3.76 -15.08 6.55
CA VAL A 148 -4.36 -15.07 5.20
C VAL A 148 -5.88 -14.92 5.26
N ILE A 149 -6.40 -14.05 4.40
CA ILE A 149 -7.84 -13.81 4.20
C ILE A 149 -8.25 -14.29 2.81
N ASN A 150 -9.55 -14.24 2.50
CA ASN A 150 -10.09 -14.68 1.20
C ASN A 150 -9.71 -16.12 0.87
N THR A 151 -9.93 -17.04 1.82
CA THR A 151 -9.40 -18.41 1.79
C THR A 151 -10.33 -19.43 1.14
N ALA A 152 -11.43 -18.98 0.54
CA ALA A 152 -12.36 -19.88 -0.14
C ALA A 152 -11.64 -20.70 -1.25
N PRO A 153 -11.87 -22.02 -1.36
CA PRO A 153 -11.15 -22.86 -2.30
C PRO A 153 -11.32 -22.45 -3.77
N TRP A 154 -12.49 -21.89 -4.12
CA TRP A 154 -12.87 -21.51 -5.48
C TRP A 154 -12.28 -20.16 -5.95
N VAL A 155 -11.74 -19.33 -5.05
CA VAL A 155 -11.07 -18.07 -5.44
C VAL A 155 -9.57 -18.28 -5.64
N MET A 156 -8.95 -17.42 -6.44
CA MET A 156 -7.49 -17.27 -6.54
C MET A 156 -7.01 -16.22 -5.54
N THR A 157 -6.28 -16.63 -4.51
CA THR A 157 -5.79 -15.75 -3.45
C THR A 157 -4.33 -15.38 -3.70
N VAL A 158 -4.05 -14.09 -3.82
CA VAL A 158 -2.77 -13.58 -4.34
C VAL A 158 -1.95 -12.92 -3.23
N ALA A 159 -0.75 -13.45 -2.96
CA ALA A 159 0.28 -12.83 -2.13
C ALA A 159 1.03 -11.73 -2.88
N ALA A 160 1.65 -10.82 -2.12
CA ALA A 160 2.48 -9.76 -2.66
C ALA A 160 3.95 -10.16 -2.62
N SER A 161 4.67 -9.90 -3.70
CA SER A 161 6.13 -10.00 -3.78
C SER A 161 6.78 -8.68 -4.21
N THR A 162 8.07 -8.55 -3.92
CA THR A 162 8.93 -7.49 -4.42
C THR A 162 9.23 -7.66 -5.90
N ILE A 163 9.66 -6.58 -6.52
CA ILE A 163 10.30 -6.53 -7.84
C ILE A 163 11.75 -6.08 -7.67
N ASP A 164 12.54 -6.10 -8.74
CA ASP A 164 13.96 -5.73 -8.73
C ASP A 164 14.21 -4.21 -8.67
N ARG A 165 13.20 -3.40 -8.30
CA ARG A 165 13.24 -1.94 -8.30
C ARG A 165 13.21 -1.38 -6.88
N ASP A 166 14.18 -0.51 -6.59
CA ASP A 166 14.36 0.19 -5.32
C ASP A 166 14.34 1.72 -5.49
N PHE A 167 14.21 2.44 -4.35
CA PHE A 167 14.18 3.89 -4.27
C PHE A 167 15.22 4.46 -3.28
N PRO A 168 16.53 4.27 -3.54
CA PRO A 168 17.56 4.66 -2.60
C PRO A 168 17.65 6.18 -2.41
N ALA A 169 17.83 6.58 -1.16
CA ALA A 169 18.13 7.93 -0.73
C ALA A 169 19.40 7.93 0.14
N VAL A 170 20.40 8.71 -0.28
CA VAL A 170 21.70 8.80 0.40
C VAL A 170 21.62 9.85 1.51
N ILE A 171 22.01 9.46 2.72
CA ILE A 171 22.21 10.32 3.88
C ILE A 171 23.71 10.59 4.02
N THR A 172 24.13 11.84 3.78
CA THR A 172 25.52 12.27 3.98
C THR A 172 25.68 12.85 5.39
N LEU A 173 26.64 12.33 6.14
CA LEU A 173 26.96 12.78 7.49
C LEU A 173 27.97 13.93 7.46
N GLY A 174 28.09 14.68 8.57
CA GLY A 174 29.07 15.78 8.68
C GLY A 174 30.55 15.35 8.59
N ASN A 175 30.85 14.06 8.73
CA ASN A 175 32.18 13.47 8.54
C ASN A 175 32.40 12.90 7.12
N ASN A 176 31.54 13.23 6.16
CA ASN A 176 31.50 12.74 4.78
C ASN A 176 31.22 11.24 4.59
N GLN A 177 31.00 10.46 5.65
CA GLN A 177 30.46 9.11 5.50
C GLN A 177 29.01 9.16 4.99
N THR A 178 28.59 8.09 4.33
CA THR A 178 27.27 7.97 3.75
C THR A 178 26.56 6.73 4.24
N VAL A 179 25.28 6.89 4.56
CA VAL A 179 24.33 5.80 4.83
C VAL A 179 23.27 5.83 3.75
N VAL A 180 22.82 4.67 3.28
CA VAL A 180 21.77 4.58 2.25
C VAL A 180 20.52 4.02 2.90
N GLY A 181 19.39 4.70 2.68
CA GLY A 181 18.07 4.21 3.03
C GLY A 181 17.13 4.27 1.84
N GLN A 182 15.83 4.09 2.07
CA GLN A 182 14.80 4.16 1.05
C GLN A 182 13.88 5.36 1.27
N SER A 183 13.39 6.00 0.21
CA SER A 183 12.46 7.13 0.30
C SER A 183 11.74 7.41 -1.02
N PHE A 184 10.54 7.99 -0.92
CA PHE A 184 9.82 8.59 -2.06
C PHE A 184 9.96 10.11 -2.14
N TYR A 185 10.69 10.74 -1.21
CA TYR A 185 10.79 12.18 -1.18
C TYR A 185 11.72 12.69 -2.30
N THR A 186 11.16 13.52 -3.19
CA THR A 186 11.88 14.20 -4.28
C THR A 186 11.80 15.73 -4.19
N GLY A 187 11.34 16.25 -3.05
CA GLY A 187 11.13 17.69 -2.85
C GLY A 187 12.42 18.51 -2.71
N ARG A 188 12.27 19.84 -2.72
CA ARG A 188 13.39 20.80 -2.62
C ARG A 188 13.94 20.88 -1.19
N GLY A 189 15.20 21.31 -1.06
CA GLY A 189 15.82 21.59 0.25
C GLY A 189 16.66 20.45 0.83
N LEU A 190 16.82 19.34 0.10
CA LEU A 190 17.60 18.18 0.57
C LEU A 190 19.11 18.44 0.63
N ASN A 191 19.63 19.37 -0.18
CA ASN A 191 21.06 19.69 -0.25
C ASN A 191 21.58 20.59 0.89
N LYS A 192 20.89 20.66 2.02
CA LYS A 192 21.29 21.46 3.19
C LYS A 192 21.57 20.53 4.37
N PHE A 193 22.65 20.79 5.09
CA PHE A 193 22.91 20.12 6.36
C PHE A 193 21.94 20.61 7.44
N HIS A 194 21.34 19.67 8.14
CA HIS A 194 20.50 19.89 9.30
C HIS A 194 21.12 19.21 10.52
N PRO A 195 21.05 19.81 11.72
CA PRO A 195 21.39 19.10 12.94
C PRO A 195 20.53 17.85 13.08
N ILE A 196 21.12 16.75 13.54
CA ILE A 196 20.41 15.51 13.85
C ILE A 196 20.30 15.31 15.36
N VAL A 197 19.17 14.78 15.83
CA VAL A 197 18.97 14.40 17.23
C VAL A 197 18.18 13.10 17.32
N TYR A 198 18.41 12.34 18.39
CA TYR A 198 17.70 11.08 18.64
C TYR A 198 16.42 11.39 19.39
N GLY A 199 15.29 10.83 18.95
CA GLY A 199 13.97 11.09 19.52
C GLY A 199 13.93 10.93 21.05
N ALA A 200 14.56 9.89 21.59
CA ALA A 200 14.58 9.65 23.04
C ALA A 200 15.28 10.77 23.84
N ASN A 201 16.22 11.49 23.24
CA ASN A 201 16.97 12.58 23.89
C ASN A 201 16.19 13.90 23.90
N ILE A 202 15.03 13.95 23.25
CA ILE A 202 14.18 15.14 23.16
C ILE A 202 12.74 14.82 23.57
N ALA A 203 12.56 13.86 24.47
CA ALA A 203 11.25 13.55 25.04
C ALA A 203 10.59 14.80 25.63
N ALA A 204 9.27 14.91 25.46
CA ALA A 204 8.48 15.92 26.15
C ALA A 204 8.43 15.62 27.66
N THR A 205 8.08 16.63 28.47
CA THR A 205 8.05 16.51 29.93
C THR A 205 7.12 15.37 30.36
N ASN A 206 7.59 14.51 31.27
CA ASN A 206 6.86 13.35 31.80
C ASN A 206 6.53 12.25 30.76
N ILE A 207 7.23 12.21 29.62
CA ILE A 207 7.09 11.15 28.62
C ILE A 207 8.27 10.17 28.71
N ASP A 208 7.98 8.87 28.54
CA ASP A 208 9.01 7.84 28.46
C ASP A 208 9.91 8.02 27.22
N GLY A 209 11.21 7.80 27.41
CA GLY A 209 12.21 7.88 26.35
C GLY A 209 11.95 6.88 25.21
N THR A 210 11.27 5.76 25.48
CA THR A 210 10.95 4.74 24.46
C THR A 210 9.97 5.26 23.41
N SER A 211 8.88 5.91 23.85
CA SER A 211 7.86 6.47 22.94
C SER A 211 8.41 7.65 22.14
N ALA A 212 9.19 8.51 22.79
CA ALA A 212 9.92 9.59 22.11
C ALA A 212 10.98 9.03 21.13
N GLY A 213 11.67 7.95 21.49
CA GLY A 213 12.60 7.23 20.61
C GLY A 213 11.95 6.68 19.35
N SER A 214 10.64 6.40 19.40
CA SER A 214 9.84 5.96 18.25
C SER A 214 9.16 7.10 17.50
N CYS A 215 9.28 8.33 18.01
CA CYS A 215 8.61 9.52 17.49
C CYS A 215 7.08 9.37 17.45
N ASP A 216 6.53 8.80 18.52
CA ASP A 216 5.08 8.72 18.73
C ASP A 216 4.46 10.13 18.70
N LEU A 217 3.18 10.22 18.35
CA LEU A 217 2.46 11.50 18.36
C LEU A 217 2.51 12.11 19.76
N GLU A 218 2.75 13.42 19.82
CA GLU A 218 2.76 14.22 21.06
C GLU A 218 3.83 13.82 22.10
N THR A 219 4.86 13.05 21.70
CA THR A 219 5.91 12.58 22.63
C THR A 219 7.23 13.36 22.60
N LEU A 220 7.43 14.19 21.57
CA LEU A 220 8.66 14.95 21.35
C LEU A 220 8.53 16.41 21.81
N ASN A 221 9.61 16.97 22.34
CA ASN A 221 9.69 18.37 22.72
C ASN A 221 9.80 19.28 21.47
N ALA A 222 8.81 20.14 21.27
CA ALA A 222 8.71 21.03 20.11
C ALA A 222 9.94 21.92 19.88
N THR A 223 10.49 22.49 20.96
CA THR A 223 11.64 23.41 20.89
C THR A 223 12.90 22.68 20.47
N LEU A 224 13.07 21.45 20.97
CA LEU A 224 14.26 20.64 20.67
C LEU A 224 14.19 19.97 19.29
N ALA A 225 12.98 19.72 18.76
CA ALA A 225 12.76 19.11 17.45
C ALA A 225 12.84 20.11 16.28
N ARG A 226 12.42 21.37 16.49
CA ARG A 226 12.29 22.38 15.43
C ARG A 226 13.57 22.53 14.60
N GLY A 227 13.44 22.41 13.28
CA GLY A 227 14.52 22.61 12.30
C GLY A 227 15.59 21.51 12.25
N LYS A 228 15.42 20.43 13.02
CA LYS A 228 16.35 19.29 13.09
C LYS A 228 15.80 18.06 12.37
N VAL A 229 16.70 17.19 11.93
CA VAL A 229 16.34 15.83 11.52
C VAL A 229 16.27 14.95 12.76
N ILE A 230 15.21 14.17 12.89
CA ILE A 230 15.00 13.31 14.06
C ILE A 230 15.26 11.86 13.64
N LEU A 231 16.19 11.19 14.33
CA LEU A 231 16.37 9.75 14.22
C LEU A 231 15.36 9.08 15.17
N CYS A 232 14.56 8.18 14.62
CA CYS A 232 13.54 7.43 15.34
C CYS A 232 13.77 5.94 15.09
N PHE A 233 13.58 5.10 16.10
CA PHE A 233 13.62 3.65 15.96
C PHE A 233 12.23 3.09 16.13
N GLN A 234 11.85 2.18 15.25
CA GLN A 234 10.66 1.37 15.43
C GLN A 234 10.63 0.73 16.82
N SER A 235 9.46 0.75 17.46
CA SER A 235 9.19 0.00 18.69
C SER A 235 8.11 -1.06 18.51
N ARG A 236 7.76 -1.72 19.61
CA ARG A 236 6.65 -2.68 19.64
C ARG A 236 5.33 -2.02 19.25
N TRP A 237 5.10 -0.80 19.71
CA TRP A 237 3.83 -0.08 19.61
C TRP A 237 3.75 0.84 18.40
N GLN A 238 4.89 1.38 17.96
CA GLN A 238 4.99 2.26 16.81
C GLN A 238 5.86 1.65 15.73
N ARG A 239 5.26 1.41 14.57
CA ARG A 239 5.91 0.79 13.41
C ARG A 239 5.72 1.57 12.11
N SER A 240 5.15 2.77 12.20
CA SER A 240 4.80 3.58 11.04
C SER A 240 5.75 4.76 10.89
N ALA A 241 6.60 4.70 9.88
CA ALA A 241 7.41 5.84 9.46
C ALA A 241 6.54 7.06 9.09
N ALA A 242 5.32 6.83 8.59
CA ALA A 242 4.36 7.88 8.30
C ALA A 242 3.87 8.60 9.56
N ILE A 243 3.55 7.87 10.65
CA ILE A 243 3.16 8.49 11.93
C ILE A 243 4.34 9.26 12.54
N ALA A 244 5.55 8.67 12.55
CA ALA A 244 6.75 9.35 13.02
C ALA A 244 7.02 10.65 12.23
N SER A 245 6.88 10.60 10.90
CA SER A 245 7.00 11.77 10.03
C SER A 245 5.96 12.85 10.32
N LYS A 246 4.71 12.45 10.58
CA LYS A 246 3.64 13.37 10.98
C LYS A 246 3.97 14.06 12.29
N SER A 247 4.35 13.30 13.33
CA SER A 247 4.75 13.82 14.64
C SER A 247 5.85 14.88 14.52
N VAL A 248 6.90 14.59 13.75
CA VAL A 248 8.04 15.50 13.59
C VAL A 248 7.67 16.74 12.75
N LEU A 249 6.83 16.60 11.73
CA LEU A 249 6.41 17.74 10.91
C LEU A 249 5.49 18.70 11.67
N GLU A 250 4.58 18.21 12.52
CA GLU A 250 3.75 19.06 13.40
C GLU A 250 4.60 19.94 14.32
N LEU A 251 5.77 19.44 14.72
CA LEU A 251 6.76 20.17 15.52
C LEU A 251 7.74 21.02 14.70
N LYS A 252 7.52 21.13 13.39
CA LYS A 252 8.37 21.87 12.44
C LYS A 252 9.82 21.34 12.39
N GLY A 253 9.99 20.03 12.55
CA GLY A 253 11.24 19.34 12.27
C GLY A 253 11.60 19.41 10.77
N ALA A 254 12.88 19.20 10.46
CA ALA A 254 13.39 19.26 9.10
C ALA A 254 13.27 17.94 8.33
N GLY A 255 13.17 16.81 9.05
CA GLY A 255 13.03 15.49 8.44
C GLY A 255 13.10 14.37 9.47
N VAL A 256 12.86 13.14 9.01
CA VAL A 256 12.94 11.91 9.82
C VAL A 256 13.88 10.91 9.18
N ILE A 257 14.68 10.24 10.00
CA ILE A 257 15.31 8.97 9.65
C ILE A 257 14.64 7.92 10.53
N PHE A 258 13.94 6.96 9.92
CA PHE A 258 13.19 5.93 10.63
C PHE A 258 13.90 4.59 10.50
N ALA A 259 14.52 4.11 11.59
CA ALA A 259 15.20 2.83 11.64
C ALA A 259 14.21 1.72 11.99
N GLN A 260 14.07 0.72 11.13
CA GLN A 260 13.11 -0.38 11.28
C GLN A 260 13.70 -1.71 10.80
N PHE A 261 13.00 -2.82 11.02
CA PHE A 261 13.38 -4.05 10.33
C PHE A 261 13.18 -3.91 8.81
N PRO A 262 13.97 -4.60 7.96
CA PRO A 262 13.85 -4.48 6.51
C PRO A 262 12.50 -5.03 6.01
N THR A 263 11.58 -4.16 5.59
CA THR A 263 10.27 -4.54 5.01
C THR A 263 10.23 -4.49 3.48
N LYS A 264 11.24 -3.83 2.88
CA LYS A 264 11.44 -3.59 1.45
C LYS A 264 10.41 -2.65 0.79
N ASP A 265 9.22 -2.45 1.35
CA ASP A 265 8.28 -1.40 0.92
C ASP A 265 8.64 -0.04 1.50
N VAL A 266 8.40 1.04 0.76
CA VAL A 266 8.62 2.41 1.25
C VAL A 266 7.35 2.99 1.87
N SER A 267 7.36 3.14 3.19
CA SER A 267 6.21 3.67 3.96
C SER A 267 6.34 5.17 4.31
N CYS A 268 7.50 5.77 4.05
CA CYS A 268 7.75 7.19 4.26
C CYS A 268 6.82 8.08 3.41
N PRO A 269 6.32 9.20 3.94
CA PRO A 269 5.51 10.13 3.17
C PRO A 269 6.35 10.81 2.08
N TRP A 270 5.77 10.96 0.91
CA TRP A 270 6.39 11.61 -0.24
C TRP A 270 6.44 13.15 -0.13
N SER A 271 5.70 13.74 0.82
CA SER A 271 5.55 15.20 0.99
C SER A 271 6.50 15.81 2.03
N PHE A 272 7.17 14.98 2.84
CA PHE A 272 8.08 15.40 3.91
C PHE A 272 9.38 14.57 3.86
N PRO A 273 10.58 15.16 4.09
CA PRO A 273 11.82 14.40 4.08
C PRO A 273 11.81 13.28 5.13
N CYS A 274 11.68 12.05 4.66
CA CYS A 274 11.71 10.84 5.47
C CYS A 274 12.56 9.81 4.74
N VAL A 275 13.54 9.23 5.43
CA VAL A 275 14.35 8.13 4.91
C VAL A 275 14.22 6.96 5.88
N GLN A 276 13.76 5.81 5.38
CA GLN A 276 13.74 4.59 6.17
C GLN A 276 15.06 3.84 6.01
N VAL A 277 15.60 3.36 7.11
CA VAL A 277 16.87 2.60 7.16
C VAL A 277 16.66 1.35 8.00
N ASP A 278 17.57 0.38 7.88
CA ASP A 278 17.57 -0.76 8.80
C ASP A 278 18.16 -0.38 10.18
N PHE A 279 18.07 -1.30 11.13
CA PHE A 279 18.60 -1.08 12.48
C PHE A 279 20.13 -0.96 12.52
N GLU A 280 20.86 -1.55 11.58
CA GLU A 280 22.32 -1.45 11.52
C GLU A 280 22.75 -0.03 11.14
N ALA A 281 22.16 0.50 10.07
CA ALA A 281 22.30 1.88 9.64
C ALA A 281 21.83 2.86 10.71
N GLY A 282 20.69 2.60 11.35
CA GLY A 282 20.19 3.39 12.48
C GLY A 282 21.18 3.44 13.64
N THR A 283 21.74 2.29 14.02
CA THR A 283 22.72 2.19 15.12
C THR A 283 24.02 2.91 14.77
N SER A 284 24.48 2.78 13.53
CA SER A 284 25.65 3.51 13.02
C SER A 284 25.47 5.04 13.11
N LEU A 285 24.25 5.53 12.85
CA LEU A 285 23.91 6.94 13.03
C LEU A 285 23.95 7.37 14.50
N LEU A 286 23.48 6.53 15.44
CA LEU A 286 23.60 6.80 16.88
C LEU A 286 25.08 6.90 17.31
N THR A 287 25.93 5.99 16.84
CA THR A 287 27.37 6.03 17.11
C THR A 287 28.01 7.30 16.56
N TYR A 288 27.67 7.70 15.33
CA TYR A 288 28.10 8.97 14.75
C TYR A 288 27.69 10.18 15.62
N MET A 289 26.45 10.18 16.10
CA MET A 289 25.92 11.26 16.92
C MET A 289 26.60 11.37 18.28
N ALA A 290 26.99 10.25 18.89
CA ALA A 290 27.75 10.23 20.13
C ALA A 290 29.21 10.70 19.93
N ALA A 291 29.81 10.41 18.76
CA ALA A 291 31.19 10.76 18.44
C ALA A 291 31.38 12.22 17.99
N SER A 292 30.30 12.92 17.62
CA SER A 292 30.36 14.29 17.10
C SER A 292 29.74 15.30 18.06
N ARG A 293 30.43 16.43 18.29
CA ARG A 293 29.89 17.53 19.13
C ARG A 293 28.72 18.27 18.50
N LYS A 294 28.64 18.26 17.16
CA LYS A 294 27.58 18.94 16.38
C LYS A 294 27.20 18.03 15.21
N PRO A 295 26.49 16.91 15.47
CA PRO A 295 26.15 15.97 14.42
C PRO A 295 25.16 16.62 13.45
N VAL A 296 25.43 16.46 12.16
CA VAL A 296 24.61 16.99 11.08
C VAL A 296 24.45 15.95 9.99
N VAL A 297 23.31 15.99 9.30
CA VAL A 297 23.00 15.13 8.16
C VAL A 297 22.42 15.94 7.01
N LYS A 298 22.63 15.44 5.80
CA LYS A 298 22.09 15.99 4.55
C LYS A 298 21.51 14.84 3.75
N PHE A 299 20.31 15.05 3.19
CA PHE A 299 19.67 14.05 2.35
C PHE A 299 20.00 14.31 0.87
N SER A 300 20.06 13.25 0.08
CA SER A 300 20.05 13.36 -1.37
C SER A 300 18.65 13.12 -1.91
N TYR A 301 18.40 13.53 -3.15
CA TYR A 301 17.17 13.17 -3.84
C TYR A 301 17.09 11.65 -3.99
N SER A 302 15.89 11.11 -3.74
CA SER A 302 15.58 9.71 -4.02
C SER A 302 15.65 9.47 -5.53
N LYS A 303 16.16 8.30 -5.93
CA LYS A 303 16.26 7.90 -7.34
C LYS A 303 15.62 6.53 -7.52
N THR A 304 15.24 6.21 -8.74
CA THR A 304 14.84 4.84 -9.08
C THR A 304 16.04 4.05 -9.55
N VAL A 305 16.21 2.86 -8.99
CA VAL A 305 17.24 1.91 -9.40
C VAL A 305 16.59 0.56 -9.67
N ILE A 306 17.06 -0.15 -10.70
CA ILE A 306 16.54 -1.46 -11.13
C ILE A 306 17.71 -2.46 -11.14
N GLY A 307 17.46 -3.71 -10.74
CA GLY A 307 18.41 -4.81 -10.76
C GLY A 307 19.35 -4.89 -9.55
N GLN A 308 19.19 -4.01 -8.56
CA GLN A 308 20.00 -4.04 -7.31
C GLN A 308 19.34 -4.83 -6.19
N GLN A 309 18.00 -4.97 -6.22
CA GLN A 309 17.26 -5.74 -5.25
C GLN A 309 17.21 -7.22 -5.66
N LEU A 310 17.47 -8.12 -4.71
CA LEU A 310 17.14 -9.53 -4.89
C LEU A 310 15.61 -9.69 -4.91
N ALA A 311 15.07 -10.13 -6.05
CA ALA A 311 13.64 -10.29 -6.27
C ALA A 311 13.35 -11.56 -7.09
N PRO A 312 12.15 -12.16 -6.96
CA PRO A 312 11.07 -11.77 -6.03
C PRO A 312 11.30 -12.31 -4.61
N GLU A 313 11.00 -11.48 -3.62
CA GLU A 313 10.87 -11.87 -2.20
C GLU A 313 9.41 -11.65 -1.78
N ILE A 314 8.83 -12.55 -0.97
CA ILE A 314 7.47 -12.32 -0.47
C ILE A 314 7.49 -11.12 0.46
N ALA A 315 6.63 -10.14 0.20
CA ALA A 315 6.55 -8.92 0.97
C ALA A 315 6.32 -9.21 2.46
N TYR A 316 6.97 -8.43 3.32
CA TYR A 316 6.89 -8.59 4.77
C TYR A 316 5.44 -8.58 5.27
N PHE A 317 4.63 -7.64 4.76
CA PHE A 317 3.23 -7.49 5.14
C PHE A 317 2.32 -8.57 4.54
N SER A 318 2.75 -9.32 3.51
CA SER A 318 1.88 -10.27 2.82
C SER A 318 1.42 -11.36 3.80
N SER A 319 0.12 -11.45 4.02
CA SER A 319 -0.48 -12.43 4.93
C SER A 319 -0.14 -13.86 4.55
N ARG A 320 -0.01 -14.73 5.55
CA ARG A 320 0.47 -16.12 5.42
C ARG A 320 -0.60 -17.13 5.82
N GLY A 321 -0.58 -18.27 5.14
CA GLY A 321 -1.32 -19.45 5.55
C GLY A 321 -0.78 -20.08 6.85
N PRO A 322 -1.36 -21.23 7.26
CA PRO A 322 -2.54 -21.87 6.67
C PRO A 322 -3.84 -21.07 6.93
N SER A 323 -4.89 -21.37 6.17
CA SER A 323 -6.24 -20.86 6.47
C SER A 323 -6.76 -21.43 7.79
N SER A 324 -7.41 -20.61 8.61
CA SER A 324 -8.04 -21.08 9.86
C SER A 324 -9.32 -21.90 9.63
N LEU A 325 -9.96 -21.77 8.46
CA LEU A 325 -11.19 -22.49 8.12
C LEU A 325 -10.94 -23.85 7.45
N SER A 326 -9.90 -23.92 6.63
CA SER A 326 -9.55 -25.13 5.87
C SER A 326 -8.04 -25.24 5.73
N PRO A 327 -7.32 -25.63 6.80
CA PRO A 327 -5.86 -25.71 6.80
C PRO A 327 -5.28 -26.66 5.74
N SER A 328 -6.05 -27.66 5.32
CA SER A 328 -5.66 -28.63 4.27
C SER A 328 -5.69 -28.06 2.85
N VAL A 329 -6.39 -26.94 2.63
CA VAL A 329 -6.39 -26.22 1.34
C VAL A 329 -5.38 -25.08 1.45
N LEU A 330 -4.22 -25.26 0.82
CA LEU A 330 -3.11 -24.31 0.92
C LEU A 330 -3.51 -22.93 0.37
N LYS A 331 -3.12 -21.89 1.13
CA LYS A 331 -3.30 -20.48 0.79
C LYS A 331 -2.09 -19.67 1.25
N PRO A 332 -1.71 -18.56 0.57
CA PRO A 332 -2.24 -18.08 -0.71
C PRO A 332 -1.92 -19.04 -1.87
N ASP A 333 -2.60 -18.89 -3.00
CA ASP A 333 -2.43 -19.79 -4.16
C ASP A 333 -1.21 -19.42 -5.02
N ILE A 334 -0.93 -18.13 -5.16
CA ILE A 334 0.15 -17.59 -6.00
C ILE A 334 0.65 -16.25 -5.44
N ALA A 335 1.86 -15.83 -5.80
CA ALA A 335 2.40 -14.50 -5.49
C ALA A 335 2.60 -13.67 -6.77
N ALA A 336 2.41 -12.36 -6.68
CA ALA A 336 2.62 -11.43 -7.78
C ALA A 336 3.19 -10.09 -7.28
N PRO A 337 3.76 -9.25 -8.17
CA PRO A 337 4.26 -7.93 -7.81
C PRO A 337 3.25 -7.08 -7.03
N GLY A 338 3.58 -6.75 -5.79
CA GLY A 338 2.72 -6.00 -4.89
C GLY A 338 3.45 -4.98 -4.02
N VAL A 339 4.75 -4.77 -4.22
CA VAL A 339 5.56 -3.80 -3.48
C VAL A 339 5.94 -2.65 -4.40
N ASP A 340 5.63 -1.44 -3.95
CA ASP A 340 5.93 -0.16 -4.57
C ASP A 340 5.57 -0.12 -6.06
N ILE A 341 4.33 -0.52 -6.37
CA ILE A 341 3.80 -0.61 -7.73
C ILE A 341 3.29 0.76 -8.18
N LEU A 342 3.76 1.21 -9.35
CA LEU A 342 3.31 2.45 -9.99
C LEU A 342 2.05 2.17 -10.80
N ALA A 343 0.93 2.81 -10.46
CA ALA A 343 -0.28 2.77 -11.28
C ALA A 343 -1.05 4.09 -11.19
N SER A 344 -2.11 4.22 -12.00
CA SER A 344 -2.90 5.44 -12.05
C SER A 344 -3.52 5.75 -10.68
N TRP A 345 -3.62 7.02 -10.32
CA TRP A 345 -4.22 7.47 -9.08
C TRP A 345 -5.26 8.54 -9.35
N SER A 346 -6.34 8.55 -8.57
CA SER A 346 -7.40 9.54 -8.73
C SER A 346 -6.87 10.94 -8.40
N PRO A 347 -6.95 11.91 -9.33
CA PRO A 347 -6.61 13.31 -9.03
C PRO A 347 -7.58 13.95 -8.03
N ALA A 348 -8.75 13.33 -7.82
CA ALA A 348 -9.73 13.74 -6.83
C ALA A 348 -9.40 13.21 -5.42
N SER A 349 -8.36 12.39 -5.27
CA SER A 349 -7.87 11.91 -3.98
C SER A 349 -7.54 13.10 -3.08
N SER A 350 -8.34 13.26 -2.01
CA SER A 350 -8.20 14.45 -1.16
C SER A 350 -6.89 14.41 -0.38
N SER A 351 -6.25 15.57 -0.19
CA SER A 351 -5.05 15.69 0.64
C SER A 351 -5.29 15.29 2.10
N LYS A 352 -6.55 15.38 2.57
CA LYS A 352 -6.99 14.92 3.90
C LYS A 352 -6.92 13.39 4.03
N LEU A 353 -7.25 12.65 2.97
CA LEU A 353 -7.22 11.18 2.95
C LEU A 353 -5.80 10.61 2.71
N LEU A 354 -4.91 11.39 2.12
CA LEU A 354 -3.54 10.97 1.81
C LEU A 354 -2.58 11.00 3.00
N ASN A 355 -3.07 11.28 4.23
CA ASN A 355 -2.24 11.56 5.41
C ASN A 355 -1.10 12.54 5.08
N SER A 356 -1.34 13.47 4.14
CA SER A 356 -0.34 14.43 3.73
C SER A 356 -0.36 15.57 4.73
N PRO A 357 0.73 15.79 5.47
CA PRO A 357 0.83 16.91 6.41
C PRO A 357 0.90 18.28 5.68
N GLN A 358 0.91 18.29 4.35
CA GLN A 358 0.68 19.48 3.54
C GLN A 358 -0.74 19.49 2.99
N THR A 359 -1.51 20.50 3.39
CA THR A 359 -2.88 20.81 2.94
C THR A 359 -2.99 21.22 1.46
N LYS A 360 -1.86 21.29 0.75
CA LYS A 360 -1.76 21.63 -0.69
C LYS A 360 -0.82 20.66 -1.43
N ALA A 361 -1.04 19.36 -1.24
CA ALA A 361 -0.46 18.34 -2.11
C ALA A 361 -0.97 18.57 -3.55
N SER A 362 -0.07 18.83 -4.51
CA SER A 362 -0.46 18.81 -5.93
C SER A 362 -1.00 17.43 -6.28
N PRO A 363 -2.14 17.33 -6.98
CA PRO A 363 -2.67 16.04 -7.40
C PRO A 363 -1.64 15.36 -8.30
N PHE A 364 -1.46 14.05 -8.12
CA PHE A 364 -0.64 13.21 -8.99
C PHE A 364 -1.53 12.19 -9.69
N ASN A 365 -1.22 11.95 -10.97
CA ASN A 365 -1.97 11.01 -11.81
C ASN A 365 -1.51 9.56 -11.62
N PHE A 366 -0.35 9.35 -10.99
CA PHE A 366 0.22 8.04 -10.70
C PHE A 366 0.78 8.02 -9.28
N LYS A 367 0.72 6.87 -8.62
CA LYS A 367 1.23 6.67 -7.25
C LYS A 367 1.97 5.34 -7.16
N LEU A 368 3.06 5.33 -6.39
CA LEU A 368 3.68 4.10 -5.89
C LEU A 368 2.92 3.65 -4.65
N ASP A 369 2.43 2.42 -4.66
CA ASP A 369 1.69 1.84 -3.53
C ASP A 369 2.03 0.37 -3.32
N SER A 370 1.85 -0.09 -2.09
CA SER A 370 2.23 -1.43 -1.63
C SER A 370 1.04 -2.16 -1.02
N GLY A 371 0.87 -3.43 -1.37
CA GLY A 371 -0.18 -4.29 -0.83
C GLY A 371 -0.44 -5.52 -1.68
N THR A 372 -1.06 -6.54 -1.08
CA THR A 372 -1.70 -7.64 -1.82
C THR A 372 -2.82 -7.14 -2.74
N SER A 373 -3.36 -5.94 -2.45
CA SER A 373 -4.24 -5.20 -3.34
C SER A 373 -3.60 -4.84 -4.68
N MET A 374 -2.28 -4.67 -4.76
CA MET A 374 -1.55 -4.37 -5.99
C MET A 374 -1.15 -5.65 -6.71
N ALA A 375 -0.93 -6.74 -5.98
CA ALA A 375 -0.64 -8.06 -6.54
C ALA A 375 -1.88 -8.71 -7.20
N CYS A 376 -3.05 -8.62 -6.55
CA CYS A 376 -4.33 -9.12 -7.06
C CYS A 376 -4.61 -8.73 -8.53
N PRO A 377 -4.59 -7.44 -8.92
CA PRO A 377 -4.89 -7.03 -10.29
C PRO A 377 -3.84 -7.44 -11.32
N HIS A 378 -2.59 -7.72 -10.93
CA HIS A 378 -1.62 -8.32 -11.86
C HIS A 378 -2.10 -9.71 -12.31
N ILE A 379 -2.53 -10.55 -11.36
CA ILE A 379 -3.09 -11.87 -11.67
C ILE A 379 -4.41 -11.73 -12.43
N SER A 380 -5.28 -10.78 -12.07
CA SER A 380 -6.51 -10.51 -12.83
C SER A 380 -6.24 -10.18 -14.30
N GLY A 381 -5.20 -9.38 -14.58
CA GLY A 381 -4.77 -9.09 -15.96
C GLY A 381 -4.31 -10.35 -16.70
N ILE A 382 -3.51 -11.21 -16.06
CA ILE A 382 -3.08 -12.48 -16.66
C ILE A 382 -4.28 -13.41 -16.91
N VAL A 383 -5.21 -13.50 -15.95
CA VAL A 383 -6.45 -14.26 -16.09
C VAL A 383 -7.29 -13.74 -17.28
N ALA A 384 -7.32 -12.43 -17.52
CA ALA A 384 -7.99 -11.84 -18.69
C ALA A 384 -7.33 -12.25 -20.01
N LEU A 385 -6.00 -12.27 -20.08
CA LEU A 385 -5.27 -12.77 -21.24
C LEU A 385 -5.55 -14.25 -21.49
N LEU A 386 -5.47 -15.08 -20.43
CA LEU A 386 -5.76 -16.52 -20.51
C LEU A 386 -7.19 -16.78 -20.97
N LYS A 387 -8.18 -16.03 -20.46
CA LYS A 387 -9.58 -16.16 -20.87
C LYS A 387 -9.79 -15.72 -22.33
N GLY A 388 -9.07 -14.70 -22.79
CA GLY A 388 -9.09 -14.27 -24.19
C GLY A 388 -8.54 -15.34 -25.15
N ILE A 389 -7.50 -16.08 -24.76
CA ILE A 389 -6.89 -17.16 -25.56
C ILE A 389 -7.67 -18.49 -25.41
N HIS A 390 -8.18 -18.77 -24.22
CA HIS A 390 -8.90 -19.99 -23.89
C HIS A 390 -10.31 -19.69 -23.33
N PRO A 391 -11.27 -19.21 -24.15
CA PRO A 391 -12.58 -18.76 -23.68
C PRO A 391 -13.40 -19.82 -22.93
N LYS A 392 -13.18 -21.10 -23.26
CA LYS A 392 -13.90 -22.25 -22.68
C LYS A 392 -13.28 -22.78 -21.38
N TRP A 393 -12.13 -22.27 -20.96
CA TRP A 393 -11.55 -22.71 -19.69
C TRP A 393 -12.42 -22.28 -18.51
N SER A 394 -12.62 -23.21 -17.58
CA SER A 394 -13.29 -22.94 -16.31
C SER A 394 -12.38 -22.13 -15.38
N PRO A 395 -12.93 -21.44 -14.37
CA PRO A 395 -12.14 -20.76 -13.35
C PRO A 395 -11.09 -21.67 -12.69
N ALA A 396 -11.44 -22.94 -12.44
CA ALA A 396 -10.53 -23.92 -11.88
C ALA A 396 -9.38 -24.30 -12.84
N ALA A 397 -9.66 -24.43 -14.14
CA ALA A 397 -8.62 -24.70 -15.14
C ALA A 397 -7.63 -23.52 -15.27
N ILE A 398 -8.14 -22.29 -15.26
CA ILE A 398 -7.29 -21.09 -15.27
C ILE A 398 -6.43 -21.03 -13.99
N LYS A 399 -7.03 -21.24 -12.82
CA LYS A 399 -6.30 -21.31 -11.54
C LYS A 399 -5.21 -22.39 -11.59
N SER A 400 -5.54 -23.57 -12.10
CA SER A 400 -4.59 -24.68 -12.23
C SER A 400 -3.42 -24.31 -13.15
N ALA A 401 -3.69 -23.70 -14.30
CA ALA A 401 -2.64 -23.29 -15.24
C ALA A 401 -1.66 -22.32 -14.56
N LEU A 402 -2.15 -21.32 -13.84
CA LEU A 402 -1.31 -20.32 -13.16
C LEU A 402 -0.49 -20.88 -12.00
N VAL A 403 -1.04 -21.82 -11.23
CA VAL A 403 -0.36 -22.37 -10.03
C VAL A 403 0.67 -23.43 -10.39
N THR A 404 0.54 -24.08 -11.54
CA THR A 404 1.41 -25.20 -11.96
C THR A 404 2.54 -24.81 -12.92
N THR A 405 2.65 -23.53 -13.26
CA THR A 405 3.70 -22.92 -14.10
C THR A 405 4.36 -21.76 -13.39
#